data_AF-A0A7J7LK69-F1
#
_entry.id   AF-A0A7J7LK69-F1
#
_cell.length_a   1.000
_cell.length_b   1.000
_cell.length_c   1.000
_cell.angle_alpha   90.00
_cell.angle_beta   90.00
_cell.angle_gamma   90.00
#
_symmetry.space_group_name_H-M   'P 1'
#
loop_
_entity.id
_entity.type
_entity.pdbx_description
1 polymer ?
#
loop_
_entity_poly.entity_id
_entity_poly.type
_entity_poly.pdbx_seq_one_letter_code
_entity_poly.pdbx_strand_id
1 'polypeptide(L)'
;MTEAMVRNKPGMASVKDMPILQDGPPPGGFAPIRYARRIPTKRPSSIEIFLTTFGSFTWGMYQVGKGNKIRRLELLHLVIFYQIICCSFNFINHGVALIIN
;
A
#
# COMPACT_ATOMS: atom_id res chain seq x y z
N MET A 1 -12.60 -74.20 7.37
CA MET A 1 -12.15 -74.48 5.99
C MET A 1 -13.17 -74.05 4.92
N THR A 2 -14.26 -73.34 5.28
CA THR A 2 -15.34 -72.94 4.36
C THR A 2 -15.03 -71.70 3.52
N GLU A 3 -14.07 -70.87 3.93
CA GLU A 3 -13.67 -69.64 3.23
C GLU A 3 -13.21 -69.88 1.79
N ALA A 4 -12.61 -71.05 1.50
CA ALA A 4 -12.17 -71.42 0.15
C ALA A 4 -13.35 -71.67 -0.82
N MET A 5 -14.53 -71.98 -0.29
CA MET A 5 -15.75 -72.22 -1.05
C MET A 5 -16.43 -70.91 -1.43
N VAL A 6 -16.41 -69.94 -0.48
CA VAL A 6 -17.10 -68.66 -0.58
C VAL A 6 -16.31 -67.68 -1.46
N ARG A 7 -14.99 -67.62 -1.31
CA ARG A 7 -14.10 -66.72 -2.08
C ARG A 7 -13.52 -67.39 -3.32
N ASN A 8 -14.24 -68.31 -3.93
CA ASN A 8 -13.70 -69.13 -5.00
C ASN A 8 -13.52 -68.31 -6.30
N LYS A 9 -12.34 -68.42 -6.92
CA LYS A 9 -12.07 -67.96 -8.29
C LYS A 9 -11.95 -69.18 -9.21
N PRO A 10 -12.62 -69.22 -10.38
CA PRO A 10 -12.50 -70.34 -11.29
C PRO A 10 -11.03 -70.54 -11.70
N GLY A 11 -10.50 -71.76 -11.51
CA GLY A 11 -9.11 -72.11 -11.84
C GLY A 11 -8.08 -71.98 -10.72
N MET A 12 -8.49 -71.80 -9.46
CA MET A 12 -7.58 -71.72 -8.31
C MET A 12 -6.98 -73.09 -7.95
N ALA A 13 -5.66 -73.24 -8.06
CA ALA A 13 -4.94 -74.50 -7.75
C ALA A 13 -4.53 -74.63 -6.27
N SER A 14 -4.48 -73.51 -5.54
CA SER A 14 -4.03 -73.45 -4.15
C SER A 14 -4.80 -72.41 -3.35
N VAL A 15 -4.96 -72.67 -2.05
CA VAL A 15 -5.64 -71.76 -1.09
C VAL A 15 -4.96 -70.39 -1.02
N LYS A 16 -3.67 -70.28 -1.41
CA LYS A 16 -2.92 -69.02 -1.42
C LYS A 16 -3.36 -68.04 -2.50
N ASP A 17 -3.96 -68.51 -3.59
CA ASP A 17 -4.36 -67.69 -4.74
C ASP A 17 -5.80 -67.16 -4.61
N MET A 18 -6.33 -67.20 -3.38
CA MET A 18 -7.67 -66.76 -3.07
C MET A 18 -7.80 -65.24 -3.32
N PRO A 19 -8.85 -64.79 -4.04
CA PRO A 19 -9.08 -63.38 -4.29
C PRO A 19 -9.26 -62.62 -2.97
N ILE A 20 -8.38 -61.64 -2.75
CA ILE A 20 -8.46 -60.67 -1.67
C ILE A 20 -8.59 -59.28 -2.30
N LEU A 21 -9.81 -58.75 -2.34
CA LEU A 21 -10.05 -57.37 -2.72
C LEU A 21 -10.08 -56.55 -1.43
N GLN A 22 -8.92 -56.01 -1.05
CA GLN A 22 -8.80 -55.13 0.10
C GLN A 22 -9.06 -53.70 -0.37
N ASP A 23 -9.87 -52.95 0.38
CA ASP A 23 -10.02 -51.51 0.18
C ASP A 23 -8.69 -50.84 0.53
N GLY A 24 -7.87 -50.64 -0.50
CA GLY A 24 -6.57 -50.00 -0.42
C GLY A 24 -6.59 -48.63 -1.06
N PRO A 25 -5.60 -47.75 -0.72
CA PRO A 25 -5.39 -46.55 -1.49
C PRO A 25 -5.13 -46.92 -2.96
N PRO A 26 -5.55 -46.08 -3.92
CA PRO A 26 -5.29 -46.33 -5.32
C PRO A 26 -3.77 -46.48 -5.55
N PRO A 27 -3.35 -47.29 -6.55
CA PRO A 27 -1.94 -47.38 -6.92
C PRO A 27 -1.45 -45.98 -7.34
N GLY A 28 -0.66 -45.33 -6.48
CA GLY A 28 -0.26 -43.92 -6.62
C GLY A 28 -0.59 -43.04 -5.39
N GLY A 29 -1.36 -43.53 -4.43
CA GLY A 29 -1.66 -42.84 -3.18
C GLY A 29 -2.58 -41.62 -3.34
N PHE A 30 -2.75 -40.86 -2.25
CA PHE A 30 -3.54 -39.62 -2.26
C PHE A 30 -2.64 -38.41 -2.54
N ALA A 31 -3.23 -37.38 -3.14
CA ALA A 31 -2.54 -36.12 -3.35
C ALA A 31 -2.07 -35.51 -2.02
N PRO A 32 -0.91 -34.81 -1.99
CA PRO A 32 -0.37 -34.24 -0.78
C PRO A 32 -1.28 -33.12 -0.23
N ILE A 33 -1.87 -33.37 0.94
CA ILE A 33 -2.72 -32.40 1.63
C ILE A 33 -1.85 -31.36 2.32
N ARG A 34 -2.15 -30.08 2.10
CA ARG A 34 -1.46 -28.98 2.76
C ARG A 34 -2.04 -28.79 4.17
N TYR A 35 -1.28 -29.17 5.19
CA TYR A 35 -1.69 -29.06 6.60
C TYR A 35 -1.29 -27.73 7.25
N ALA A 36 -0.25 -27.07 6.73
CA ALA A 36 0.34 -25.89 7.36
C ALA A 36 -0.32 -24.57 6.91
N ARG A 37 -0.50 -23.66 7.87
CA ARG A 37 -0.92 -22.28 7.61
C ARG A 37 0.19 -21.53 6.87
N ARG A 38 -0.14 -20.90 5.74
CA ARG A 38 0.79 -20.03 4.99
C ARG A 38 0.27 -18.60 4.98
N ILE A 39 0.83 -17.76 5.84
CA ILE A 39 0.56 -16.32 5.85
C ILE A 39 1.60 -15.64 4.97
N PRO A 40 1.24 -15.11 3.80
CA PRO A 40 2.19 -14.39 2.96
C PRO A 40 2.52 -13.03 3.60
N THR A 41 3.76 -12.82 4.01
CA THR A 41 4.25 -11.52 4.50
C THR A 41 4.78 -10.68 3.35
N LYS A 42 3.93 -10.40 2.36
CA LYS A 42 4.25 -9.46 1.27
C LYS A 42 3.98 -8.04 1.74
N ARG A 43 4.95 -7.44 2.42
CA ARG A 43 4.91 -6.03 2.82
C ARG A 43 6.25 -5.38 2.53
N PRO A 44 6.25 -4.08 2.19
CA PRO A 44 7.50 -3.32 2.08
C PRO A 44 8.25 -3.39 3.40
N SER A 45 9.58 -3.43 3.31
CA SER A 45 10.44 -3.49 4.50
C SER A 45 10.27 -2.22 5.36
N SER A 46 10.64 -2.30 6.64
CA SER A 46 10.56 -1.15 7.56
C SER A 46 11.37 0.05 7.05
N ILE A 47 12.52 -0.22 6.45
CA ILE A 47 13.41 0.80 5.86
C ILE A 47 12.77 1.45 4.64
N GLU A 48 12.11 0.66 3.78
CA GLU A 48 11.39 1.21 2.61
C GLU A 48 10.28 2.17 3.03
N ILE A 49 9.48 1.78 4.03
CA ILE A 49 8.40 2.64 4.55
C ILE A 49 8.99 3.93 5.11
N PHE A 50 10.05 3.80 5.93
CA PHE A 50 10.72 4.96 6.53
C PHE A 50 11.27 5.93 5.48
N LEU A 51 12.01 5.42 4.49
CA LEU A 51 12.59 6.25 3.43
C LEU A 51 11.51 6.90 2.57
N THR A 52 10.40 6.20 2.30
CA THR A 52 9.28 6.74 1.53
C THR A 52 8.59 7.88 2.28
N THR A 53 8.31 7.69 3.57
CA THR A 53 7.69 8.74 4.40
C THR A 53 8.64 9.92 4.60
N PHE A 54 9.92 9.66 4.88
CA PHE A 54 10.91 10.72 5.05
C PHE A 54 11.14 11.51 3.75
N GLY A 55 11.24 10.81 2.61
CA GLY A 55 11.40 11.44 1.30
C GLY A 55 10.19 12.30 0.92
N SER A 56 8.97 11.78 1.11
CA SER A 56 7.76 12.56 0.83
C SER A 56 7.60 13.77 1.76
N PHE A 57 7.96 13.63 3.05
CA PHE A 57 7.92 14.73 4.01
C PHE A 57 8.94 15.83 3.68
N THR A 58 10.21 15.47 3.48
CA THR A 58 11.27 16.43 3.18
C THR A 58 10.99 17.18 1.88
N TRP A 59 10.52 16.48 0.83
CA TRP A 59 10.09 17.10 -0.40
C TRP A 59 8.87 18.03 -0.21
N GLY A 60 7.87 17.57 0.55
CA GLY A 60 6.69 18.39 0.87
C GLY A 60 7.06 19.70 1.56
N MET A 61 7.94 19.64 2.56
CA MET A 61 8.40 20.83 3.29
C MET A 61 9.20 21.78 2.40
N TYR A 62 10.01 21.26 1.48
CA TYR A 62 10.71 22.09 0.49
C TYR A 62 9.75 22.88 -0.39
N GLN A 63 8.68 22.24 -0.87
CA GLN A 63 7.67 22.89 -1.70
C GLN A 63 6.84 23.92 -0.90
N VAL A 64 6.50 23.62 0.36
CA VAL A 64 5.84 24.58 1.27
C VAL A 64 6.73 25.82 1.48
N GLY A 65 8.04 25.64 1.66
CA GLY A 65 8.99 26.75 1.79
C GLY A 65 9.01 27.66 0.57
N LYS A 66 9.03 27.08 -0.65
CA LYS A 66 8.93 27.84 -1.90
C LYS A 66 7.60 28.59 -2.01
N GLY A 67 6.48 27.93 -1.73
CA GLY A 67 5.16 28.54 -1.76
C GLY A 67 5.06 29.71 -0.78
N ASN A 68 5.58 29.55 0.44
CA ASN A 68 5.60 30.60 1.44
C ASN A 68 6.45 31.81 1.02
N LYS A 69 7.59 31.59 0.36
CA LYS A 69 8.41 32.69 -0.17
C LYS A 69 7.67 33.49 -1.24
N ILE A 70 7.02 32.83 -2.18
CA ILE A 70 6.23 33.48 -3.25
C ILE A 70 5.10 34.29 -2.64
N ARG A 71 4.33 33.67 -1.74
CA ARG A 71 3.18 34.32 -1.08
C ARG A 71 3.58 35.52 -0.24
N ARG A 72 4.77 35.51 0.36
CA ARG A 72 5.32 36.68 1.07
C ARG A 72 5.69 37.80 0.13
N LEU A 73 6.28 37.51 -1.03
CA LEU A 73 6.61 38.53 -2.04
C LEU A 73 5.34 39.20 -2.58
N GLU A 74 4.30 38.43 -2.86
CA GLU A 74 3.01 38.95 -3.32
C GLU A 74 2.34 39.85 -2.27
N LEU A 75 2.30 39.41 -1.01
CA LEU A 75 1.76 40.22 0.08
C LEU A 75 2.56 41.51 0.28
N LEU A 76 3.88 41.43 0.22
CA LEU A 76 4.77 42.59 0.40
C LEU A 76 4.58 43.59 -0.74
N HIS A 77 4.43 43.10 -1.99
CA HIS A 77 4.11 43.94 -3.14
C HIS A 77 2.79 44.69 -2.95
N LEU A 78 1.73 44.02 -2.50
CA LEU A 78 0.44 44.66 -2.24
C LEU A 78 0.50 45.71 -1.12
N VAL A 79 1.22 45.42 -0.03
CA VAL A 79 1.36 46.36 1.10
C VAL A 79 2.15 47.61 0.69
N ILE A 80 3.25 47.46 -0.04
CA ILE A 80 4.03 48.59 -0.56
C ILE A 80 3.16 49.45 -1.49
N PHE A 81 2.42 48.82 -2.41
CA PHE A 81 1.55 49.54 -3.35
C PHE A 81 0.49 50.38 -2.62
N TYR A 82 -0.13 49.80 -1.57
CA TYR A 82 -1.14 50.49 -0.76
C TYR A 82 -0.54 51.67 0.02
N GLN A 83 0.67 51.50 0.59
CA GLN A 83 1.36 52.56 1.32
C GLN A 83 1.75 53.74 0.40
N ILE A 84 2.23 53.46 -0.81
CA ILE A 84 2.58 54.50 -1.79
C ILE A 84 1.36 55.32 -2.18
N ILE A 85 0.22 54.67 -2.47
CA ILE A 85 -1.03 55.36 -2.81
C ILE A 85 -1.50 56.24 -1.64
N CYS A 86 -1.49 55.73 -0.40
CA CYS A 86 -1.94 56.46 0.77
C CYS A 86 -1.04 57.67 1.12
N CYS A 87 0.28 57.52 0.97
CA CYS A 87 1.23 58.64 1.10
C CYS A 87 1.02 59.70 0.02
N SER A 88 0.76 59.29 -1.22
CA SER A 88 0.54 60.22 -2.33
C SER A 88 -0.75 61.02 -2.13
N PHE A 89 -1.81 60.38 -1.64
CA PHE A 89 -3.07 61.04 -1.33
C PHE A 89 -2.94 62.03 -0.16
N ASN A 90 -2.24 61.67 0.92
CA ASN A 90 -1.98 62.59 2.03
C ASN A 90 -1.10 63.78 1.61
N PHE A 91 -0.09 63.56 0.77
CA PHE A 91 0.77 64.64 0.28
C PHE A 91 0.00 65.67 -0.58
N ILE A 92 -0.91 65.20 -1.44
CA ILE A 92 -1.78 66.07 -2.24
C ILE A 92 -2.70 66.88 -1.32
N ASN A 93 -3.37 66.24 -0.34
CA ASN A 93 -4.28 66.95 0.56
C ASN A 93 -3.56 67.99 1.44
N HIS A 94 -2.37 67.68 1.95
CA HIS A 94 -1.57 68.65 2.72
C HIS A 94 -1.02 69.79 1.85
N GLY A 95 -0.58 69.50 0.62
CA GLY A 95 -0.10 70.52 -0.32
C GLY A 95 -1.21 71.47 -0.78
N VAL A 96 -2.42 70.96 -0.99
CA VAL A 96 -3.59 71.78 -1.34
C VAL A 96 -4.05 72.63 -0.15
N ALA A 97 -4.01 72.12 1.09
CA ALA A 97 -4.34 72.89 2.29
C ALA A 97 -3.38 74.07 2.57
N LEU A 98 -2.14 73.99 2.10
CA LEU A 98 -1.09 75.02 2.24
C LEU A 98 -1.18 76.11 1.14
N ILE A 99 -1.91 75.86 0.06
CA ILE A 99 -2.13 76.82 -1.05
C ILE A 99 -3.42 77.65 -0.83
N ILE A 100 -4.35 77.16 -0.01
CA ILE A 100 -5.68 77.77 0.19
C ILE A 100 -5.74 78.65 1.46
N ASN A 101 -4.75 78.60 2.37
CA ASN A 101 -4.58 79.54 3.49
C ASN A 101 -3.51 80.59 3.15
#